data_AF-A0A9Q1CU03-F1
#
_entry.id   AF-A0A9Q1CU03-F1
#
_cell.length_a   1.000
_cell.length_b   1.000
_cell.length_c   1.000
_cell.angle_alpha   90.00
_cell.angle_beta   90.00
_cell.angle_gamma   90.00
#
_symmetry.space_group_name_H-M   'P 1'
#
loop_
_entity.id
_entity.type
_entity.pdbx_description
1 polymer ?
#
loop_
_entity_poly.entity_id
_entity_poly.type
_entity_poly.pdbx_seq_one_letter_code
_entity_poly.pdbx_strand_id
1 'polypeptide(L)'
;MHSLVWIQWIQLRNRGRKKGETIPELAQDVKRLTRFAYPGASSHLQDQLARDHFVDCLEEPELRLGVHQTRPKILEEAVQAALEIEAFYTVIRNFPLRKAVRVLHSDQGMTNTLAPPMYHSETQLKTECRPILSVN
;
A
#
# COMPACT_ATOMS: atom_id res chain seq x y z
N MET A 1 0.55 -10.59 38.26
CA MET A 1 0.69 -9.52 37.24
C MET A 1 1.35 -9.99 35.93
N HIS A 2 2.39 -10.84 35.95
CA HIS A 2 3.07 -11.31 34.72
C HIS A 2 2.18 -12.03 33.69
N SER A 3 1.17 -12.80 34.11
CA SER A 3 0.30 -13.56 33.20
C SER A 3 -0.57 -12.67 32.28
N LEU A 4 -0.97 -11.48 32.75
CA LEU A 4 -1.84 -10.58 31.98
C LEU A 4 -1.08 -9.89 30.83
N VAL A 5 0.17 -9.50 31.04
CA VAL A 5 1.02 -8.87 30.00
C VAL A 5 1.28 -9.86 28.86
N TRP A 6 1.53 -11.13 29.20
CA TRP A 6 1.76 -12.17 28.21
C TRP A 6 0.54 -12.42 27.31
N ILE A 7 -0.67 -12.44 27.89
CA ILE A 7 -1.91 -12.56 27.13
C ILE A 7 -2.03 -11.39 26.14
N GLN A 8 -1.79 -10.16 26.58
CA GLN A 8 -1.88 -8.97 25.72
C GLN A 8 -0.87 -8.98 24.58
N TRP A 9 0.36 -9.44 24.85
CA TRP A 9 1.38 -9.60 23.82
C TRP A 9 1.00 -10.64 22.76
N ILE A 10 0.41 -11.76 23.17
CA ILE A 10 -0.11 -12.77 22.24
C ILE A 10 -1.29 -12.22 21.44
N GLN A 11 -2.22 -11.51 22.08
CA GLN A 11 -3.35 -10.89 21.40
C GLN A 11 -2.87 -9.87 20.35
N LEU A 12 -1.84 -9.09 20.65
CA LEU A 12 -1.21 -8.15 19.72
C LEU A 12 -0.57 -8.87 18.52
N ARG A 13 0.18 -9.96 18.75
CA ARG A 13 0.83 -10.72 17.69
C ARG A 13 -0.12 -11.48 16.78
N ASN A 14 -1.22 -11.98 17.33
CA ASN A 14 -2.24 -12.70 16.57
C ASN A 14 -3.32 -11.76 16.03
N ARG A 15 -3.14 -10.44 16.16
CA ARG A 15 -4.10 -9.47 15.65
C ARG A 15 -3.95 -9.39 14.13
N GLY A 16 -5.07 -9.59 13.44
CA GLY A 16 -5.26 -9.24 12.04
C GLY A 16 -6.61 -8.54 11.89
N ARG A 17 -6.79 -7.77 10.81
CA ARG A 17 -8.07 -7.09 10.52
C ARG A 17 -9.21 -8.12 10.44
N LYS A 18 -10.30 -7.91 11.17
CA LYS A 18 -11.48 -8.78 11.05
C LYS A 18 -12.30 -8.41 9.82
N LYS A 19 -13.05 -9.38 9.26
CA LYS A 19 -13.99 -9.10 8.17
C LYS A 19 -15.03 -8.06 8.61
N GLY A 20 -15.10 -6.94 7.89
CA GLY A 20 -16.02 -5.84 8.17
C GLY A 20 -15.53 -4.86 9.24
N GLU A 21 -14.34 -5.06 9.81
CA GLU A 21 -13.73 -4.12 10.73
C GLU A 21 -13.16 -2.91 10.00
N THR A 22 -13.43 -1.72 10.55
CA THR A 22 -12.92 -0.48 9.98
C THR A 22 -11.45 -0.28 10.37
N ILE A 23 -10.69 0.39 9.50
CA ILE A 23 -9.30 0.77 9.76
C ILE A 23 -9.12 1.49 11.12
N PRO A 24 -9.94 2.49 11.50
CA PRO A 24 -9.80 3.15 12.79
C PRO A 24 -10.08 2.24 14.00
N GLU A 25 -11.04 1.33 13.92
CA GLU A 25 -11.30 0.35 14.99
C GLU A 25 -10.10 -0.57 15.22
N LEU A 26 -9.51 -1.08 14.13
CA LEU A 26 -8.29 -1.87 14.18
C LEU A 26 -7.15 -1.09 14.85
N ALA A 27 -6.93 0.16 14.44
CA ALA A 27 -5.87 0.99 14.99
C ALA A 27 -6.05 1.29 16.48
N GLN A 28 -7.28 1.57 16.91
CA GLN A 28 -7.60 1.80 18.32
C GLN A 28 -7.32 0.56 19.16
N ASP A 29 -7.67 -0.62 18.66
CA ASP A 29 -7.38 -1.89 19.30
C ASP A 29 -5.88 -2.14 19.42
N VAL A 30 -5.12 -1.98 18.33
CA VAL A 30 -3.67 -2.17 18.31
C VAL A 30 -2.98 -1.20 19.28
N LYS A 31 -3.41 0.07 19.31
CA LYS A 31 -2.89 1.08 20.26
C LYS A 31 -3.12 0.67 21.70
N ARG A 32 -4.33 0.19 22.02
CA ARG A 32 -4.69 -0.28 23.37
C ARG A 32 -3.87 -1.51 23.77
N LEU A 33 -3.78 -2.51 22.90
CA LEU A 33 -3.00 -3.73 23.14
C LEU A 33 -1.52 -3.42 23.35
N THR A 34 -0.95 -2.49 22.57
CA THR A 34 0.44 -2.07 22.68
C THR A 34 0.73 -1.40 24.04
N ARG A 35 -0.17 -0.52 24.50
CA ARG A 35 -0.06 0.11 25.83
C ARG A 35 -0.08 -0.92 26.97
N PHE A 36 -0.88 -1.97 26.85
CA PHE A 36 -0.93 -3.03 27.86
C PHE A 36 0.26 -4.00 27.78
N ALA A 37 0.78 -4.27 26.59
CA ALA A 37 1.95 -5.13 26.40
C ALA A 37 3.24 -4.45 26.86
N TYR A 38 3.34 -3.12 26.74
CA TYR A 38 4.55 -2.35 27.03
C TYR A 38 4.31 -1.17 27.99
N PRO A 39 3.83 -1.41 29.23
CA PRO A 39 3.46 -0.33 30.15
C PRO A 39 4.65 0.54 30.60
N GLY A 40 5.88 0.03 30.52
CA GLY A 40 7.11 0.76 30.87
C GLY A 40 7.82 1.43 29.69
N ALA A 41 7.32 1.27 28.46
CA ALA A 41 7.90 1.92 27.28
C ALA A 41 7.53 3.41 27.22
N SER A 42 8.39 4.23 26.59
CA SER A 42 8.05 5.62 26.31
C SER A 42 6.87 5.70 25.35
N SER A 43 6.09 6.80 25.40
CA SER A 43 4.97 7.00 24.45
C SER A 43 5.44 6.90 23.00
N HIS A 44 6.62 7.45 22.69
CA HIS A 44 7.20 7.39 21.36
C HIS A 44 7.45 5.96 20.90
N LEU A 45 8.04 5.11 21.76
CA LEU A 45 8.29 3.71 21.45
C LEU A 45 6.98 2.93 21.31
N GLN A 46 5.98 3.21 22.16
CA GLN A 46 4.66 2.59 22.04
C GLN A 46 3.98 2.95 20.71
N ASP A 47 4.07 4.20 20.26
CA ASP A 47 3.48 4.62 18.99
C ASP A 47 4.22 3.99 17.80
N GLN A 48 5.54 3.84 17.87
CA GLN A 48 6.32 3.13 16.84
C GLN A 48 5.95 1.64 16.77
N LEU A 49 5.87 0.96 17.92
CA LEU A 49 5.46 -0.44 17.98
C LEU A 49 4.03 -0.63 17.50
N ALA A 50 3.12 0.25 17.91
CA ALA A 50 1.73 0.20 17.49
C ALA A 50 1.59 0.42 15.99
N ARG A 51 2.36 1.35 15.41
CA ARG A 51 2.44 1.55 13.96
C ARG A 51 2.91 0.28 13.24
N ASP A 52 4.03 -0.29 13.67
CA ASP A 52 4.61 -1.46 13.01
C ASP A 52 3.63 -2.65 13.05
N HIS A 53 3.03 -2.90 14.22
CA HIS A 53 1.99 -3.91 14.37
C HIS A 53 0.73 -3.61 13.55
N PHE A 54 0.31 -2.34 13.47
CA PHE A 54 -0.84 -1.95 12.67
C PHE A 54 -0.62 -2.25 11.19
N VAL A 55 0.56 -1.96 10.65
CA VAL A 55 0.90 -2.25 9.25
C VAL A 55 0.94 -3.75 8.98
N ASP A 56 1.44 -4.56 9.93
CA ASP A 56 1.41 -6.02 9.84
C ASP A 56 -0.02 -6.59 9.91
N CYS A 57 -0.95 -5.92 10.60
CA CYS A 57 -2.35 -6.34 10.73
C CYS A 57 -3.18 -6.14 9.45
N LEU A 58 -2.68 -5.36 8.47
CA LEU A 58 -3.36 -5.12 7.20
C LEU A 58 -3.30 -6.38 6.33
N GLU A 59 -4.45 -6.97 6.04
CA GLU A 59 -4.56 -8.20 5.26
C GLU A 59 -4.22 -7.97 3.78
N GLU A 60 -4.60 -6.80 3.25
CA GLU A 60 -4.43 -6.48 1.83
C GLU A 60 -2.96 -6.07 1.52
N PRO A 61 -2.23 -6.82 0.67
CA PRO A 61 -0.82 -6.57 0.42
C PRO A 61 -0.59 -5.21 -0.27
N GLU A 62 -1.53 -4.76 -1.10
CA GLU A 62 -1.47 -3.46 -1.76
C GLU A 62 -1.64 -2.30 -0.77
N LEU A 63 -2.55 -2.45 0.19
CA LEU A 63 -2.77 -1.47 1.25
C LEU A 63 -1.53 -1.37 2.14
N ARG A 64 -0.99 -2.52 2.56
CA ARG A 64 0.25 -2.60 3.35
C ARG A 64 1.43 -1.96 2.63
N LEU A 65 1.62 -2.26 1.34
CA LEU A 65 2.67 -1.66 0.53
C LEU A 65 2.50 -0.14 0.41
N GLY A 66 1.28 0.34 0.13
CA GLY A 66 0.99 1.77 0.03
C GLY A 66 1.29 2.51 1.33
N VAL A 67 0.89 1.95 2.48
CA VAL A 67 1.20 2.53 3.80
C VAL A 67 2.70 2.51 4.08
N HIS A 68 3.44 1.45 3.70
CA HIS A 68 4.90 1.45 3.84
C HIS A 68 5.58 2.55 3.01
N GLN A 69 5.06 2.84 1.81
CA GLN A 69 5.62 3.86 0.93
C GLN A 69 5.46 5.28 1.48
N THR A 70 4.42 5.56 2.30
CA THR A 70 4.23 6.87 2.93
C THR A 70 5.22 7.13 4.08
N ARG A 71 5.93 6.09 4.55
CA ARG A 71 6.91 6.15 5.65
C ARG A 71 6.36 6.85 6.91
N PRO A 72 5.24 6.36 7.47
CA PRO A 72 4.63 6.97 8.64
C PRO A 72 5.55 6.91 9.86
N LYS A 73 5.65 8.00 10.60
CA LYS A 73 6.46 8.09 11.82
C LYS A 73 5.67 7.69 13.07
N ILE A 74 4.37 7.93 13.04
CA ILE A 74 3.43 7.64 14.13
C ILE A 74 2.25 6.80 13.63
N LEU A 75 1.52 6.17 14.56
CA LEU A 75 0.37 5.34 14.23
C LEU A 75 -0.71 6.13 13.48
N GLU A 76 -1.00 7.35 13.90
CA GLU A 76 -2.05 8.19 13.32
C GLU A 76 -1.79 8.51 11.84
N GLU A 77 -0.52 8.75 11.47
CA GLU A 77 -0.12 8.94 10.07
C GLU A 77 -0.34 7.67 9.24
N ALA A 78 -0.06 6.50 9.81
CA ALA A 78 -0.30 5.22 9.14
C ALA A 78 -1.80 4.97 8.93
N VAL A 79 -2.63 5.31 9.92
CA VAL A 79 -4.10 5.21 9.82
C VAL A 79 -4.63 6.13 8.73
N GLN A 80 -4.17 7.39 8.70
CA GLN A 80 -4.57 8.37 7.70
C GLN A 80 -4.19 7.90 6.29
N ALA A 81 -2.95 7.43 6.10
CA ALA A 81 -2.51 6.89 4.82
C ALA A 81 -3.36 5.67 4.39
N ALA A 82 -3.64 4.76 5.32
CA ALA A 82 -4.45 3.58 5.04
C ALA A 82 -5.89 3.96 4.61
N LEU A 83 -6.50 4.95 5.26
CA LEU A 83 -7.82 5.47 4.89
C LEU A 83 -7.84 6.10 3.50
N GLU A 84 -6.83 6.91 3.17
CA GLU A 84 -6.71 7.54 1.85
C GLU A 84 -6.60 6.50 0.74
N ILE A 85 -5.76 5.48 0.97
CA ILE A 85 -5.55 4.38 0.03
C ILE A 85 -6.83 3.53 -0.11
N GLU A 86 -7.51 3.20 0.99
CA GLU A 86 -8.77 2.44 0.98
C GLU A 86 -9.88 3.20 0.23
N ALA A 87 -9.99 4.51 0.44
CA ALA A 87 -10.92 5.36 -0.28
C ALA A 87 -10.65 5.33 -1.80
N PHE A 88 -9.38 5.43 -2.19
CA PHE A 88 -8.97 5.35 -3.59
C PHE A 88 -9.31 3.99 -4.23
N TYR A 89 -9.02 2.88 -3.55
CA TYR A 89 -9.38 1.55 -4.05
C TYR A 89 -10.88 1.32 -4.13
N THR A 90 -11.65 1.89 -3.20
CA THR A 90 -13.11 1.84 -3.25
C THR A 90 -13.64 2.53 -4.51
N VAL A 91 -13.08 3.69 -4.86
CA VAL A 91 -13.38 4.39 -6.11
C VAL A 91 -13.02 3.52 -7.31
N ILE A 92 -11.78 3.03 -7.43
CA ILE A 92 -11.36 2.20 -8.57
C ILE A 92 -12.23 0.96 -8.74
N ARG A 93 -12.58 0.28 -7.64
CA ARG A 93 -13.43 -0.92 -7.67
C ARG A 93 -14.83 -0.62 -8.19
N ASN A 94 -15.38 0.55 -7.85
CA ASN A 94 -16.73 0.95 -8.21
C ASN A 94 -16.82 1.64 -9.59
N PHE A 95 -15.72 2.17 -10.11
CA PHE A 95 -15.65 2.78 -11.43
C PHE A 95 -14.89 1.86 -12.39
N PRO A 96 -15.57 1.02 -13.20
CA PRO A 96 -14.90 0.36 -14.31
C PRO A 96 -14.32 1.46 -15.19
N LEU A 97 -12.98 1.52 -15.25
CA LEU A 97 -12.19 2.46 -16.04
C LEU A 97 -12.97 2.83 -17.29
N ARG A 98 -13.39 4.10 -17.36
CA ARG A 98 -14.10 4.77 -18.47
C ARG A 98 -14.47 3.80 -19.60
N LYS A 99 -15.74 3.39 -19.69
CA LYS A 99 -16.25 2.74 -20.91
C LYS A 99 -15.66 3.47 -22.10
N ALA A 100 -14.84 2.78 -22.90
CA ALA A 100 -14.22 3.36 -24.08
C ALA A 100 -15.34 4.04 -24.86
N VAL A 101 -15.24 5.36 -25.02
CA VAL A 101 -16.15 6.11 -25.88
C VAL A 101 -15.97 5.47 -27.25
N ARG A 102 -16.97 4.72 -27.73
CA ARG A 102 -16.95 4.25 -29.12
C ARG A 102 -16.98 5.50 -29.98
N VAL A 103 -15.85 5.81 -30.60
CA VAL A 103 -15.80 6.79 -31.68
C VAL A 103 -16.73 6.26 -32.76
N LEU A 104 -17.90 6.88 -32.91
CA LEU A 104 -18.75 6.67 -34.08
C LEU A 104 -17.97 7.24 -35.26
N HIS A 105 -17.33 6.37 -36.05
CA HIS A 105 -16.87 6.75 -37.37
C HIS A 105 -18.11 7.02 -38.22
N SER A 106 -18.44 8.30 -38.42
CA SER A 106 -19.27 8.72 -39.53
C SER A 106 -18.37 8.77 -40.77
N ASP A 107 -18.55 7.81 -41.67
CA ASP A 107 -17.90 7.79 -42.99
C ASP A 107 -18.21 9.08 -43.75
N GLN A 108 -17.24 10.00 -43.79
CA GLN A 108 -17.05 11.00 -44.83
C GLN A 108 -15.55 11.06 -45.07
N GLY A 109 -15.12 10.39 -46.15
CA GLY A 109 -13.71 10.17 -46.45
C GLY A 109 -12.93 11.45 -46.68
N MET A 110 -11.77 11.54 -46.03
CA MET A 110 -10.57 12.21 -46.55
C MET A 110 -9.36 11.48 -45.92
N THR A 111 -8.48 10.98 -46.77
CA THR A 111 -7.28 10.21 -46.42
C THR A 111 -6.31 11.03 -45.57
N ASN A 112 -5.98 10.56 -44.37
CA ASN A 112 -4.67 10.76 -43.74
C ASN A 112 -4.51 9.71 -42.64
N THR A 113 -3.65 8.72 -42.92
CA THR A 113 -3.30 7.61 -42.02
C THR A 113 -2.62 8.17 -40.77
N LEU A 114 -3.40 8.49 -39.73
CA LEU A 114 -2.89 8.72 -38.40
C LEU A 114 -2.76 7.36 -37.71
N ALA A 115 -1.58 6.77 -37.83
CA ALA A 115 -1.19 5.64 -36.99
C ALA A 115 -1.42 6.01 -35.50
N PRO A 116 -1.87 5.07 -34.66
CA PRO A 116 -1.95 5.30 -33.21
C PRO A 116 -0.60 5.83 -32.70
N PRO A 117 -0.56 6.76 -31.73
CA PRO A 117 0.69 7.14 -31.10
C PRO A 117 1.29 5.88 -30.46
N MET A 118 2.27 5.31 -31.14
CA MET A 118 3.17 4.30 -30.61
C MET A 118 3.76 4.88 -29.33
N TYR A 119 3.64 4.15 -28.23
CA TYR A 119 4.34 4.47 -27.01
C TYR A 119 5.83 4.55 -27.36
N HIS A 120 6.38 5.77 -27.46
CA HIS A 120 7.81 5.93 -27.64
C HIS A 120 8.48 5.48 -26.33
N SER A 121 8.87 4.21 -26.28
CA SER A 121 10.02 3.82 -25.47
C SER A 121 11.22 4.52 -26.08
N GLU A 122 11.58 5.69 -25.54
CA GLU A 122 12.83 6.36 -25.90
C GLU A 122 14.01 5.47 -25.48
N THR A 123 14.54 4.83 -26.53
CA THR A 123 15.96 4.72 -26.86
C THR A 123 16.85 3.93 -25.90
N GLN A 124 17.11 2.69 -26.33
CA GLN A 124 18.41 2.05 -26.19
C GLN A 124 19.53 3.03 -26.55
N LEU A 125 20.27 3.51 -25.55
CA LEU A 125 21.68 3.80 -25.74
C LEU A 125 22.40 2.45 -25.82
N LYS A 126 22.54 1.93 -27.04
CA LYS A 126 23.58 0.95 -27.38
C LYS A 126 24.93 1.67 -27.25
N THR A 127 25.53 1.63 -26.07
CA THR A 127 27.00 1.59 -26.01
C THR A 127 27.39 0.12 -26.03
N GLU A 128 28.05 -0.24 -27.11
CA GLU A 128 28.55 -1.57 -27.42
C GLU A 128 29.31 -2.15 -26.23
N CYS A 129 28.81 -3.27 -25.69
CA CYS A 129 29.67 -4.19 -24.97
C CYS A 129 30.72 -4.70 -25.95
N ARG A 130 31.94 -4.15 -25.88
CA ARG A 130 33.10 -4.80 -26.47
C ARG A 130 33.27 -6.16 -25.81
N PRO A 131 33.46 -7.24 -26.58
CA PRO A 131 33.77 -8.53 -25.99
C PRO A 131 35.14 -8.42 -25.30
N ILE A 132 35.17 -8.66 -23.99
CA ILE A 132 36.43 -8.95 -23.30
C ILE A 132 36.82 -10.34 -23.79
N LEU A 133 37.79 -10.39 -24.70
CA LEU A 133 38.41 -11.63 -25.13
C LEU A 133 38.86 -12.41 -23.88
N SER A 134 38.40 -13.65 -23.78
CA SER A 134 39.04 -14.66 -22.95
C SER A 134 40.39 -14.99 -23.59
N VAL A 135 41.48 -14.77 -22.85
CA VAL A 135 42.77 -15.42 -23.10
C VAL A 135 43.44 -15.68 -21.75
N ASN A 136 43.59 -16.98 -21.46
CA ASN A 136 44.48 -17.68 -20.51
C ASN A 136 44.50 -17.28 -19.04
#